data_AF-A0A4Q8BD47-F1
#
_entry.id   AF-A0A4Q8BD47-F1
#
_cell.length_a   1.000
_cell.length_b   1.000
_cell.length_c   1.000
_cell.angle_alpha   90.00
_cell.angle_beta   90.00
_cell.angle_gamma   90.00
#
_symmetry.space_group_name_H-M   'P 1'
#
loop_
_entity.id
_entity.type
_entity.pdbx_description
1 polymer ?
#
loop_
_entity_poly.entity_id
_entity_poly.type
_entity_poly.pdbx_seq_one_letter_code
_entity_poly.pdbx_strand_id
1 'polypeptide(L)' 'MARRDIWLLTDGGLWRVRGRLGGDGGQEVLHDFSDEASARSVVDRMMKTSAGTWRDLTEAVRQEANRRQAH' A
#
# COMPACT_ATOMS: atom_id res chain seq x y z
N MET A 1 0.72 -1.05 -20.60
CA MET A 1 1.04 -0.35 -19.33
C MET A 1 1.16 -1.39 -18.24
N ALA A 2 2.25 -1.38 -17.46
CA ALA A 2 2.40 -2.30 -16.33
C ALA A 2 1.45 -1.88 -15.21
N ARG A 3 0.68 -2.84 -14.67
CA ARG A 3 -0.22 -2.60 -13.53
C ARG A 3 0.59 -2.14 -12.32
N ARG A 4 0.11 -1.11 -11.60
CA ARG A 4 0.77 -0.59 -10.41
C ARG A 4 -0.24 -0.51 -9.29
N ASP A 5 -0.01 -1.26 -8.23
CA ASP A 5 -0.90 -1.31 -7.07
C ASP A 5 -0.11 -0.85 -5.84
N ILE A 6 -0.72 -0.06 -4.96
CA ILE A 6 -0.15 0.34 -3.67
C ILE A 6 -1.17 0.17 -2.57
N TRP A 7 -0.73 -0.27 -1.40
CA TRP A 7 -1.58 -0.38 -0.23
C TRP A 7 -0.80 -0.21 1.05
N LEU A 8 -1.49 0.30 2.06
CA LEU A 8 -1.01 0.41 3.42
C LEU A 8 -1.48 -0.80 4.25
N LEU A 9 -0.56 -1.37 5.02
CA LEU A 9 -0.80 -2.41 6.02
C LEU A 9 -0.45 -1.87 7.40
N THR A 10 -1.15 -2.36 8.42
CA THR A 10 -0.77 -2.18 9.82
C THR A 10 -0.62 -3.55 10.46
N ASP A 11 0.49 -3.76 11.15
CA ASP A 11 0.79 -5.00 11.88
C ASP A 11 1.36 -4.63 13.25
N GLY A 12 0.60 -4.89 14.32
CA GLY A 12 1.09 -4.76 15.70
C GLY A 12 1.60 -3.37 16.10
N GLY A 13 1.18 -2.30 15.42
CA GLY A 13 1.63 -0.93 15.68
C GLY A 13 2.70 -0.40 14.71
N LEU A 14 3.14 -1.22 13.75
CA LEU A 14 3.97 -0.79 12.63
C LEU A 14 3.10 -0.59 11.39
N TRP A 15 3.42 0.45 10.63
CA TRP A 15 2.78 0.79 9.37
C TRP A 15 3.68 0.37 8.22
N ARG A 16 3.15 -0.32 7.22
CA ARG A 16 3.92 -0.81 6.08
C ARG A 16 3.22 -0.44 4.79
N VAL A 17 3.87 0.38 3.99
CA VAL A 17 3.46 0.68 2.62
C VAL A 17 4.05 -0.39 1.72
N ARG A 18 3.20 -1.03 0.93
CA ARG A 18 3.60 -2.00 -0.08
C ARG A 18 3.18 -1.50 -1.45
N GLY A 19 4.13 -1.39 -2.34
CA GLY A 19 3.91 -1.04 -3.74
C GLY A 19 4.30 -2.20 -4.64
N ARG A 20 3.48 -2.52 -5.63
CA ARG A 20 3.77 -3.52 -6.64
C ARG A 20 3.78 -2.86 -8.01
N LEU A 21 4.91 -2.95 -8.70
CA LEU A 21 5.12 -2.41 -10.04
C LEU A 21 5.23 -3.57 -11.05
N GLY A 22 4.13 -3.87 -11.74
CA GLY A 22 4.00 -5.02 -12.66
C GLY A 22 2.98 -6.06 -12.15
N GLY A 23 2.63 -7.03 -13.01
CA GLY A 23 1.74 -8.15 -12.69
C GLY A 23 2.43 -9.25 -11.87
N ASP A 24 2.05 -10.51 -12.07
CA ASP A 24 2.75 -11.68 -11.53
C ASP A 24 4.22 -11.67 -12.02
N GLY A 25 5.16 -11.30 -11.15
CA GLY A 25 6.58 -11.06 -11.49
C GLY A 25 7.03 -9.58 -11.47
N GLY A 26 6.15 -8.65 -11.09
CA GLY A 26 6.48 -7.24 -10.89
C GLY A 26 7.41 -6.98 -9.70
N GLN A 27 8.03 -5.80 -9.68
CA GLN A 27 8.88 -5.39 -8.57
C GLN A 27 8.02 -4.98 -7.37
N GLU A 28 8.22 -5.63 -6.24
CA GLU A 28 7.63 -5.22 -4.97
C GLU A 28 8.57 -4.29 -4.22
N VAL A 29 8.00 -3.21 -3.69
CA VAL A 29 8.69 -2.22 -2.85
C VAL A 29 7.96 -2.19 -1.52
N LEU A 30 8.73 -2.27 -0.43
CA LEU A 30 8.23 -2.29 0.94
C LEU A 30 8.88 -1.15 1.70
N HIS A 31 8.08 -0.33 2.37
CA HIS A 31 8.55 0.71 3.27
C HIS A 31 7.80 0.59 4.61
N ASP A 32 8.55 0.37 5.68
CA ASP A 32 8.05 0.39 7.04
C ASP A 32 8.15 1.78 7.67
N PHE A 33 7.18 2.07 8.53
CA PHE A 33 7.02 3.32 9.25
C PHE A 33 6.48 3.03 10.64
N SER A 34 6.90 3.83 11.61
CA SER A 34 6.41 3.74 13.00
C SER A 34 5.08 4.46 13.20
N ASP A 35 4.62 5.25 12.23
CA ASP A 35 3.46 6.13 12.32
C ASP A 35 2.64 6.15 11.02
N GLU A 36 1.31 6.32 11.16
CA GLU A 36 0.37 6.29 10.04
C GLU A 36 0.59 7.46 9.08
N ALA A 37 0.78 8.68 9.62
CA ALA A 37 0.87 9.88 8.80
C ALA A 37 2.10 9.84 7.88
N SER A 38 3.22 9.31 8.39
CA SER A 38 4.43 9.07 7.61
C SER A 38 4.18 8.08 6.46
N ALA A 39 3.53 6.97 6.76
CA ALA A 39 3.20 5.96 5.76
C ALA A 39 2.24 6.49 4.69
N ARG A 40 1.23 7.25 5.12
CA ARG A 40 0.23 7.87 4.24
C ARG A 40 0.81 8.95 3.35
N SER A 41 1.78 9.72 3.85
CA SER A 41 2.52 10.71 3.05
C SER A 41 3.28 10.06 1.89
N VAL A 42 3.87 8.88 2.11
CA VAL A 42 4.56 8.13 1.04
C VAL A 42 3.58 7.59 0.01
N VAL A 43 2.42 7.07 0.42
CA VAL A 43 1.36 6.66 -0.52
C VAL A 43 0.90 7.84 -1.39
N ASP A 44 0.60 8.98 -0.78
CA ASP A 44 0.21 10.21 -1.50
C ASP A 44 1.31 10.68 -2.47
N ARG A 45 2.57 10.67 -2.04
CA ARG A 45 3.71 11.02 -2.90
C ARG A 45 3.86 10.06 -4.08
N MET A 46 3.74 8.75 -3.86
CA MET A 46 3.85 7.74 -4.92
C MET A 46 2.71 7.86 -5.93
N MET A 47 1.48 8.10 -5.45
CA MET A 47 0.30 8.41 -6.26
C MET A 47 0.55 9.63 -7.16
N LYS A 48 1.01 10.75 -6.58
CA LYS A 48 1.28 12.00 -7.30
C LYS A 48 2.41 11.88 -8.32
N THR A 49 3.47 11.17 -7.98
CA THR A 49 4.67 11.03 -8.84
C THR A 49 4.38 10.22 -10.11
N SER A 50 3.31 9.43 -10.11
CA SER A 50 3.11 8.41 -11.13
C SER A 50 1.95 8.67 -12.08
N ALA A 51 1.56 9.95 -12.21
CA ALA A 51 0.58 10.44 -13.18
C ALA A 51 -0.71 9.59 -13.26
N GLY A 52 -1.22 9.14 -12.10
CA GLY A 52 -2.46 8.34 -12.04
C GLY A 52 -2.35 6.87 -12.46
N THR A 53 -1.14 6.33 -12.62
CA THR A 53 -0.96 4.92 -13.00
C THR A 53 -1.11 3.95 -11.82
N TRP A 54 -0.98 4.45 -10.58
CA TRP A 54 -1.10 3.60 -9.40
C TRP A 54 -2.54 3.53 -8.94
N ARG A 55 -2.94 2.33 -8.53
CA ARG A 55 -4.23 2.05 -7.93
C ARG A 55 -4.06 1.92 -6.42
N ASP A 56 -4.78 2.75 -5.67
CA ASP A 56 -4.82 2.62 -4.21
C ASP A 56 -5.71 1.43 -3.85
N LEU A 57 -5.13 0.49 -3.14
CA LEU A 57 -5.81 -0.67 -2.58
C LEU A 57 -5.85 -0.61 -1.05
N THR A 58 -5.45 0.51 -0.45
CA THR A 58 -5.42 0.68 1.01
C THR A 58 -6.76 0.37 1.65
N GLU A 59 -7.86 0.91 1.12
CA GLU A 59 -9.20 0.64 1.67
C GLU A 59 -9.64 -0.82 1.50
N ALA A 60 -9.37 -1.42 0.34
CA ALA A 60 -9.71 -2.81 0.07
C ALA A 60 -8.95 -3.77 1.01
N VAL A 61 -7.67 -3.52 1.22
CA VAL A 61 -6.82 -4.30 2.12
C VAL A 61 -7.22 -4.08 3.58
N ARG A 62 -7.58 -2.86 3.97
CA ARG A 62 -8.07 -2.56 5.33
C ARG A 62 -9.36 -3.31 5.65
N GLN A 63 -10.30 -3.37 4.71
CA GLN A 63 -11.54 -4.13 4.88
C GLN A 63 -11.26 -5.63 5.03
N GLU A 64 -10.32 -6.18 4.24
CA GLU A 64 -9.93 -7.58 4.35
C GLU A 64 -9.21 -7.88 5.68
N ALA A 65 -8.30 -7.02 6.12
CA ALA A 65 -7.63 -7.15 7.42
C ALA A 65 -8.64 -7.16 8.57
N ASN A 66 -9.60 -6.22 8.56
CA ASN A 66 -10.67 -6.17 9.56
C ASN A 66 -11.55 -7.43 9.54
N ARG A 67 -11.88 -7.95 8.34
CA ARG A 67 -12.61 -9.22 8.20
C ARG A 67 -11.85 -10.40 8.82
N ARG A 68 -10.52 -10.45 8.66
CA ARG A 68 -9.68 -11.53 9.21
C ARG A 68 -9.51 -11.47 10.72
N GLN A 69 -9.62 -10.28 11.33
CA GLN A 69 -9.54 -10.13 12.80
C GLN A 69 -10.86 -10.44 13.52
N ALA A 70 -11.98 -10.45 12.79
CA ALA A 70 -13.30 -10.72 13.35
C ALA A 70 -13.67 -12.22 13.40
N HIS A 71 -12.73 -13.13 13.10
CA HIS A 71 -12.99 -14.56 12.89
C HIS A 71 -12.08 -15.48 13.69
#